data_AF-A0A9N8Z4L0-F1
#
_entry.id   AF-A0A9N8Z4L0-F1
#
_cell.length_a   1.000
_cell.length_b   1.000
_cell.length_c   1.000
_cell.angle_alpha   90.00
_cell.angle_beta   90.00
_cell.angle_gamma   90.00
#
_symmetry.space_group_name_H-M   'P 1'
#
loop_
_entity.id
_entity.type
_entity.pdbx_description
1 polymer ?
#
loop_
_entity_poly.entity_id
_entity_poly.type
_entity_poly.pdbx_seq_one_letter_code
_entity_poly.pdbx_strand_id
1 'polypeptide(L)'
;MSSSTIINRQLLDFVRNLLNPVPQYVLGSLPAIATIGAAPMEDFFQKIMWVFRCLGCPFIGLFYTCNIPSDETAIFWLPKRCFRGVEIDRHDNSTIIKEIPYKPVGHHAMLLIMPEFNQRFVRELEANARVLQGLDECVANASVLERFSSLVAAYYISVGIIAAIARVFGPVVCEDWPYIPLLLAWTLPAIYRRIIHGRLLVRDPNKRLGDNIIYVREFDHIQDKESIHIRVVITAIASITVPWTTIILAYSTPPTGFFCRSKYISVICALWSFNSFLGYIHHLVGEKNKVVDYILGVWYSLCGLFVGFLLFLLTLLSKKPELWYPNNLKQLL
;
A
#
# COMPACT_ATOMS: atom_id res chain seq x y z
N MET A 1 -34.99 -11.63 -35.42
CA MET A 1 -33.82 -11.60 -34.50
C MET A 1 -34.29 -10.95 -33.20
N SER A 2 -34.30 -11.68 -32.09
CA SER A 2 -34.91 -11.22 -30.84
C SER A 2 -33.99 -10.25 -30.09
N SER A 3 -34.57 -9.27 -29.38
CA SER A 3 -33.83 -8.32 -28.54
C SER A 3 -32.92 -9.02 -27.50
N SER A 4 -33.25 -10.26 -27.10
CA SER A 4 -32.42 -11.08 -26.21
C SER A 4 -31.05 -11.48 -26.83
N THR A 5 -30.97 -11.69 -28.14
CA THR A 5 -29.71 -12.03 -28.82
C THR A 5 -28.79 -10.82 -28.98
N ILE A 6 -29.37 -9.61 -29.09
CA ILE A 6 -28.64 -8.35 -29.24
C ILE A 6 -28.02 -7.94 -27.90
N ILE A 7 -28.78 -8.03 -26.80
CA ILE A 7 -28.30 -7.74 -25.44
C ILE A 7 -27.16 -8.67 -25.04
N ASN A 8 -27.26 -9.97 -25.35
CA ASN A 8 -26.18 -10.92 -25.09
C ASN A 8 -24.90 -10.63 -25.89
N ARG A 9 -25.02 -10.14 -27.13
CA ARG A 9 -23.85 -9.73 -27.94
C ARG A 9 -23.18 -8.48 -27.37
N GLN A 10 -23.97 -7.45 -27.04
CA GLN A 10 -23.46 -6.22 -26.46
C GLN A 10 -22.79 -6.44 -25.11
N LEU A 11 -23.36 -7.31 -24.25
CA LEU A 11 -22.75 -7.70 -22.99
C LEU A 11 -21.44 -8.46 -23.20
N LEU A 12 -21.40 -9.39 -24.16
CA LEU A 12 -20.18 -10.15 -24.47
C LEU A 12 -19.07 -9.25 -25.03
N ASP A 13 -19.42 -8.31 -25.91
CA ASP A 13 -18.49 -7.34 -26.48
C ASP A 13 -18.01 -6.34 -25.43
N PHE A 14 -18.87 -5.95 -24.48
CA PHE A 14 -18.49 -5.14 -23.32
C PHE A 14 -17.53 -5.87 -22.40
N VAL A 15 -17.81 -7.13 -22.05
CA VAL A 15 -16.91 -7.98 -21.23
C VAL A 15 -15.57 -8.18 -21.93
N ARG A 16 -15.56 -8.48 -23.23
CA ARG A 16 -14.33 -8.55 -24.05
C ARG A 16 -13.56 -7.24 -24.02
N ASN A 17 -14.26 -6.11 -24.13
CA ASN A 17 -13.63 -4.80 -24.05
C ASN A 17 -13.04 -4.51 -22.66
N LEU A 18 -13.69 -4.93 -21.58
CA LEU A 18 -13.17 -4.79 -20.22
C LEU A 18 -11.93 -5.64 -19.96
N LEU A 19 -11.75 -6.73 -20.71
CA LEU A 19 -10.56 -7.58 -20.65
C LEU A 19 -9.37 -6.99 -21.43
N ASN A 20 -9.56 -5.91 -22.19
CA ASN A 20 -8.44 -5.25 -22.88
C ASN A 20 -7.40 -4.69 -21.87
N PRO A 21 -6.10 -4.70 -22.21
CA PRO A 21 -5.02 -4.23 -21.33
C PRO A 21 -5.19 -2.78 -20.85
N VAL A 22 -5.78 -1.92 -21.67
CA VAL A 22 -5.96 -0.50 -21.36
C VAL A 22 -7.00 -0.31 -20.25
N PRO A 23 -8.25 -0.82 -20.38
CA PRO A 23 -9.20 -0.86 -19.26
C PRO A 23 -8.66 -1.51 -18.00
N GLN A 24 -7.92 -2.62 -18.11
CA GLN A 24 -7.31 -3.25 -16.93
C GLN A 24 -6.29 -2.35 -16.22
N TYR A 25 -5.45 -1.63 -16.96
CA TYR A 25 -4.50 -0.69 -16.36
C TYR A 25 -5.22 0.50 -15.73
N VAL A 26 -6.17 1.10 -16.45
CA VAL A 26 -6.88 2.31 -16.00
C VAL A 26 -7.84 2.03 -14.84
N LEU A 27 -8.56 0.91 -14.87
CA LEU A 27 -9.59 0.56 -13.89
C LEU A 27 -9.10 -0.39 -12.80
N GLY A 28 -8.06 -1.19 -13.08
CA GLY A 28 -7.46 -2.11 -12.13
C GLY A 28 -6.23 -1.52 -11.44
N SER A 29 -5.23 -1.13 -12.23
CA SER A 29 -3.92 -0.73 -11.70
C SER A 29 -3.91 0.66 -11.09
N LEU A 30 -4.48 1.67 -11.75
CA LEU A 30 -4.47 3.04 -11.22
C LEU A 30 -5.21 3.17 -9.88
N PRO A 31 -6.42 2.60 -9.68
CA PRO A 31 -7.08 2.71 -8.39
C PRO A 31 -6.38 1.93 -7.28
N ALA A 32 -5.72 0.82 -7.61
CA ALA A 32 -4.87 0.09 -6.67
C ALA A 32 -3.68 0.97 -6.21
N ILE A 33 -2.98 1.61 -7.15
CA ILE A 33 -1.87 2.53 -6.89
C ILE A 33 -2.34 3.75 -6.09
N ALA A 34 -3.50 4.32 -6.45
CA ALA A 34 -4.08 5.45 -5.72
C ALA A 34 -4.49 5.06 -4.29
N THR A 35 -4.98 3.83 -4.08
CA THR A 35 -5.38 3.32 -2.77
C THR A 35 -4.20 3.25 -1.80
N ILE A 36 -3.07 2.68 -2.24
CA ILE A 36 -1.85 2.58 -1.41
C ILE A 36 -1.15 3.93 -1.21
N GLY A 37 -1.30 4.85 -2.17
CA GLY A 37 -0.68 6.17 -2.18
C GLY A 37 -1.56 7.26 -1.60
N ALA A 38 -2.61 6.90 -0.86
CA ALA A 38 -3.49 7.88 -0.24
C ALA A 38 -2.75 8.63 0.88
N ALA A 39 -2.66 9.95 0.73
CA ALA A 39 -1.98 10.84 1.67
C ALA A 39 -2.85 12.07 2.00
N PRO A 40 -2.71 12.61 3.23
CA PRO A 40 -3.50 13.75 3.70
C PRO A 40 -2.97 15.11 3.26
N MET A 41 -1.83 15.14 2.56
CA MET A 41 -1.15 16.38 2.19
C MET A 41 -2.03 17.22 1.26
N GLU A 42 -2.09 18.53 1.49
CA GLU A 42 -2.91 19.42 0.66
C GLU A 42 -2.31 19.61 -0.73
N ASP A 43 -0.97 19.64 -0.82
CA ASP A 43 -0.27 19.85 -2.07
C ASP A 43 -0.33 18.61 -2.99
N PHE A 44 -0.71 18.85 -4.24
CA PHE A 44 -0.87 17.81 -5.24
C PHE A 44 0.46 17.13 -5.59
N PHE A 45 1.55 17.92 -5.70
CA PHE A 45 2.86 17.37 -6.03
C PHE A 45 3.36 16.45 -4.92
N GLN A 46 3.22 16.86 -3.65
CA GLN A 46 3.54 16.02 -2.51
C GLN A 46 2.72 14.71 -2.49
N LYS A 47 1.42 14.76 -2.79
CA LYS A 47 0.57 13.56 -2.93
C LYS A 47 1.10 12.62 -4.00
N ILE A 48 1.41 13.13 -5.19
CA ILE A 48 1.99 12.33 -6.27
C ILE A 48 3.32 11.70 -5.85
N MET A 49 4.21 12.47 -5.20
CA MET A 49 5.48 11.95 -4.71
C MET A 49 5.28 10.84 -3.68
N TRP A 50 4.25 10.93 -2.84
CA TRP A 50 3.89 9.85 -1.93
C TRP A 50 3.36 8.62 -2.65
N VAL A 51 2.50 8.78 -3.66
CA VAL A 51 2.06 7.68 -4.52
C VAL A 51 3.25 6.96 -5.14
N PHE A 52 4.20 7.70 -5.70
CA PHE A 52 5.42 7.12 -6.25
C PHE A 52 6.29 6.49 -5.16
N ARG A 53 6.42 7.09 -3.97
CA ARG A 53 7.13 6.46 -2.85
C ARG A 53 6.55 5.10 -2.50
N CYS A 54 5.23 4.98 -2.37
CA CYS A 54 4.55 3.71 -2.11
C CYS A 54 4.69 2.73 -3.27
N LEU A 55 4.64 3.21 -4.51
CA LEU A 55 4.87 2.38 -5.69
C LEU A 55 6.32 1.91 -5.81
N GLY A 56 7.30 2.69 -5.36
CA GLY A 56 8.71 2.31 -5.37
C GLY A 56 9.11 1.41 -4.21
N CYS A 57 8.38 1.48 -3.10
CA CYS A 57 8.57 0.67 -1.91
C CYS A 57 7.23 0.12 -1.39
N PRO A 58 6.83 -1.09 -1.83
CA PRO A 58 5.59 -1.75 -1.39
C PRO A 58 5.45 -1.86 0.13
N PHE A 59 6.56 -2.09 0.85
CA PHE A 59 6.56 -2.11 2.31
C PHE A 59 6.00 -0.82 2.91
N ILE A 60 6.40 0.36 2.44
CA ILE A 60 5.93 1.64 3.00
C ILE A 60 4.41 1.81 2.76
N GLY A 61 3.94 1.51 1.56
CA GLY A 61 2.52 1.61 1.22
C GLY A 61 1.64 0.68 2.07
N LEU A 62 2.08 -0.58 2.24
CA LEU A 62 1.37 -1.54 3.08
C LEU A 62 1.55 -1.29 4.57
N PHE A 63 2.72 -0.80 5.00
CA PHE A 63 3.00 -0.51 6.40
C PHE A 63 2.01 0.51 6.94
N TYR A 64 1.94 1.68 6.28
CA TYR A 64 0.99 2.73 6.63
C TYR A 64 -0.45 2.21 6.62
N THR A 65 -0.84 1.52 5.54
CA THR A 65 -2.23 1.15 5.33
C THR A 65 -2.63 -0.08 6.13
N CYS A 66 -1.75 -0.97 6.58
CA CYS A 66 -2.15 -2.25 7.19
C CYS A 66 -1.69 -2.42 8.65
N ASN A 67 -0.70 -1.66 9.11
CA ASN A 67 -0.08 -1.89 10.42
C ASN A 67 -0.47 -0.87 11.50
N ILE A 68 -1.17 0.18 11.11
CA ILE A 68 -1.61 1.25 12.01
C ILE A 68 -3.13 1.17 12.13
N PRO A 69 -3.74 1.11 13.31
CA PRO A 69 -5.20 1.08 13.46
C PRO A 69 -5.89 2.25 12.74
N SER A 70 -7.12 2.06 12.26
CA SER A 70 -7.79 3.04 11.37
C SER A 70 -7.97 4.40 12.06
N ASP A 71 -8.23 4.34 13.36
CA ASP A 71 -8.52 5.48 14.23
C ASP A 71 -7.23 6.19 14.65
N GLU A 72 -6.08 5.56 14.38
CA GLU A 72 -4.73 6.03 14.70
C GLU A 72 -3.92 6.37 13.44
N THR A 73 -4.52 6.28 12.25
CA THR A 73 -3.82 6.52 10.96
C THR A 73 -3.18 7.91 10.89
N ALA A 74 -3.76 8.90 11.55
CA ALA A 74 -3.25 10.26 11.63
C ALA A 74 -1.88 10.36 12.35
N ILE A 75 -1.62 9.47 13.31
CA ILE A 75 -0.40 9.46 14.14
C ILE A 75 0.85 9.21 13.29
N PHE A 76 0.71 8.40 12.25
CA PHE A 76 1.80 8.12 11.31
C PHE A 76 2.41 9.38 10.70
N TRP A 77 1.57 10.38 10.42
CA TRP A 77 1.97 11.59 9.70
C TRP A 77 2.61 12.62 10.60
N LEU A 78 2.45 12.50 11.93
CA LEU A 78 3.05 13.42 12.88
C LEU A 78 4.56 13.16 13.04
N PRO A 79 5.37 14.21 13.22
CA PRO A 79 6.78 14.05 13.52
C PRO A 79 6.98 13.49 14.93
N LYS A 80 8.09 12.78 15.13
CA LYS A 80 8.52 12.25 16.43
C LYS A 80 8.41 13.27 17.58
N ARG A 81 8.68 14.56 17.31
CA ARG A 81 8.68 15.63 18.32
C ARG A 81 7.33 15.82 19.02
N CYS A 82 6.23 15.45 18.35
CA CYS A 82 4.88 15.52 18.90
C CYS A 82 4.62 14.46 19.97
N PHE A 83 5.52 13.51 20.22
CA PHE A 83 5.29 12.41 21.14
C PHE A 83 6.17 12.50 22.39
N ARG A 84 5.58 12.21 23.55
CA ARG A 84 6.27 12.08 24.84
C ARG A 84 5.83 10.81 25.54
N GLY A 85 6.80 10.06 26.04
CA GLY A 85 6.58 8.82 26.78
C GLY A 85 6.22 9.14 28.23
N VAL A 86 5.29 8.40 28.79
CA VAL A 86 4.90 8.49 30.19
C VAL A 86 5.20 7.17 30.85
N GLU A 87 5.98 7.21 31.92
CA GLU A 87 6.30 6.07 32.76
C GLU A 87 5.84 6.36 34.20
N ILE A 88 5.22 5.36 34.82
CA ILE A 88 4.78 5.45 36.22
C ILE A 88 5.87 4.78 37.05
N ASP A 89 6.55 5.56 37.88
CA ASP A 89 7.49 5.04 38.86
C ASP A 89 6.72 4.22 39.90
N ARG A 90 7.04 2.93 40.00
CA ARG A 90 6.38 1.99 40.91
C ARG A 90 6.72 2.27 42.39
N HIS A 91 7.79 2.99 42.67
CA HIS A 91 8.23 3.24 44.04
C HIS A 91 7.58 4.48 44.67
N ASP A 92 7.46 5.57 43.91
CA ASP A 92 6.90 6.83 44.41
C ASP A 92 5.51 7.14 43.81
N ASN A 93 5.01 6.27 42.92
CA ASN A 93 3.81 6.50 42.13
C ASN A 93 3.86 7.86 41.39
N SER A 94 5.09 8.31 41.11
CA SER A 94 5.42 9.56 40.45
C SER A 94 5.46 9.31 38.95
N THR A 95 5.14 10.34 38.17
CA THR A 95 5.05 10.20 36.72
C THR A 95 6.26 10.88 36.08
N ILE A 96 6.96 10.13 35.24
CA ILE A 96 8.14 10.60 34.54
C ILE A 96 7.79 10.76 33.07
N ILE A 97 7.90 11.99 32.58
CA ILE A 97 7.76 12.30 31.15
C ILE A 97 9.13 12.16 30.51
N LYS A 98 9.27 11.20 29.58
CA LYS A 98 10.50 10.92 28.85
C LYS A 98 10.38 11.27 27.37
N GLU A 99 11.47 11.75 26.79
CA GLU A 99 11.56 11.81 25.33
C GLU A 99 11.71 10.39 24.78
N ILE A 100 10.90 10.06 23.78
CA ILE A 100 11.00 8.76 23.12
C ILE A 100 12.06 8.81 22.01
N PRO A 101 12.80 7.72 21.76
CA PRO A 101 13.82 7.69 20.71
C PRO A 101 13.25 7.54 19.30
N TYR A 102 12.01 7.04 19.15
CA TYR A 102 11.39 6.63 17.89
C TYR A 102 9.98 7.18 17.74
N LYS A 103 9.44 7.16 16.51
CA LYS A 103 8.00 7.38 16.29
C LYS A 103 7.22 6.16 16.82
N PRO A 104 6.10 6.34 17.54
CA PRO A 104 5.41 5.23 18.20
C PRO A 104 4.53 4.42 17.23
N VAL A 105 5.11 3.83 16.19
CA VAL A 105 4.39 3.03 15.16
C VAL A 105 5.12 1.73 14.84
N GLY A 106 4.36 0.69 14.47
CA GLY A 106 4.92 -0.61 14.07
C GLY A 106 5.75 -1.27 15.18
N HIS A 107 7.02 -1.62 14.91
CA HIS A 107 7.88 -2.23 15.93
C HIS A 107 8.11 -1.34 17.16
N HIS A 108 7.93 -0.02 17.02
CA HIS A 108 8.08 0.94 18.10
C HIS A 108 6.74 1.42 18.63
N ALA A 109 5.64 0.74 18.31
CA ALA A 109 4.29 1.12 18.73
C ALA A 109 4.20 1.32 20.26
N MET A 110 3.40 2.31 20.64
CA MET A 110 3.08 2.64 22.02
C MET A 110 1.58 2.93 22.11
N LEU A 111 0.99 2.76 23.28
CA LEU A 111 -0.41 3.05 23.54
C LEU A 111 -0.62 4.55 23.77
N LEU A 112 -1.68 5.09 23.20
CA LEU A 112 -2.14 6.44 23.52
C LEU A 112 -2.76 6.47 24.91
N ILE A 113 -2.44 7.50 25.68
CA ILE A 113 -3.01 7.65 27.01
C ILE A 113 -4.41 8.25 26.90
N MET A 114 -5.42 7.45 27.23
CA MET A 114 -6.81 7.90 27.20
C MET A 114 -7.21 8.68 28.46
N PRO A 115 -8.24 9.53 28.40
CA PRO A 115 -8.80 10.32 29.51
C PRO A 115 -9.20 9.53 30.76
N GLU A 116 -9.34 8.22 30.65
CA GLU A 116 -9.79 7.36 31.73
C GLU A 116 -8.63 6.78 32.55
N PHE A 117 -7.39 7.06 32.16
CA PHE A 117 -6.21 6.36 32.66
C PHE A 117 -5.77 6.76 34.08
N ASN A 118 -5.81 8.05 34.45
CA ASN A 118 -5.38 8.49 35.78
C ASN A 118 -5.86 9.92 36.17
N GLN A 119 -6.52 10.04 37.33
CA GLN A 119 -6.99 11.33 37.87
C GLN A 119 -5.87 12.31 38.28
N ARG A 120 -4.61 11.86 38.45
CA ARG A 120 -3.49 12.78 38.74
C ARG A 120 -3.02 13.57 37.52
N PHE A 121 -3.41 13.17 36.32
CA PHE A 121 -2.94 13.73 35.06
C PHE A 121 -3.98 14.62 34.37
N VAL A 122 -5.05 15.04 35.06
CA VAL A 122 -6.25 15.65 34.46
C VAL A 122 -5.94 16.73 33.43
N ARG A 123 -4.97 17.63 33.66
CA ARG A 123 -4.64 18.70 32.71
C ARG A 123 -3.97 18.19 31.44
N GLU A 124 -2.97 17.32 31.56
CA GLU A 124 -2.30 16.70 30.43
C GLU A 124 -3.20 15.72 29.69
N LEU A 125 -4.10 15.03 30.41
CA LEU A 125 -5.10 14.12 29.86
C LEU A 125 -6.17 14.89 29.07
N GLU A 126 -6.64 16.03 29.59
CA GLU A 126 -7.54 16.95 28.88
C GLU A 126 -6.87 17.58 27.65
N ALA A 127 -5.58 17.88 27.74
CA ALA A 127 -4.80 18.32 26.58
C ALA A 127 -4.69 17.19 25.55
N ASN A 128 -4.37 15.96 25.97
CA ASN A 128 -4.30 14.79 25.09
C ASN A 128 -5.66 14.49 24.46
N ALA A 129 -6.76 14.60 25.22
CA ALA A 129 -8.13 14.40 24.73
C ALA A 129 -8.47 15.36 23.59
N ARG A 130 -8.12 16.64 23.74
CA ARG A 130 -8.32 17.66 22.69
C ARG A 130 -7.49 17.36 21.44
N VAL A 131 -6.27 16.88 21.62
CA VAL A 131 -5.40 16.49 20.49
C VAL A 131 -5.95 15.25 19.79
N LEU A 132 -6.40 14.24 20.54
CA LEU A 132 -7.05 13.04 20.00
C LEU A 132 -8.33 13.37 19.24
N GLN A 133 -9.15 14.30 19.75
CA GLN A 133 -10.32 14.80 19.04
C GLN A 133 -9.92 15.49 17.73
N GLY A 134 -8.86 16.31 17.75
CA GLY A 134 -8.33 16.94 16.53
C GLY A 134 -7.76 15.95 15.51
N LEU A 135 -7.23 14.81 15.96
CA LEU A 135 -6.81 13.70 15.09
C LEU A 135 -8.02 13.02 14.44
N ASP A 136 -9.09 12.78 15.19
CA ASP A 136 -10.32 12.17 14.67
C ASP A 136 -10.99 13.07 13.60
N GLU A 137 -10.97 14.39 13.79
CA GLU A 137 -11.42 15.36 12.77
C GLU A 137 -10.61 15.32 11.45
N CYS A 138 -9.42 14.73 11.46
CA CYS A 138 -8.62 14.56 10.24
C CYS A 138 -9.02 13.31 9.44
N VAL A 139 -9.77 12.39 10.07
CA VAL A 139 -10.22 11.14 9.48
C VAL A 139 -11.68 11.29 9.03
N ALA A 140 -11.98 10.81 7.82
CA ALA A 140 -13.34 10.77 7.31
C ALA A 140 -13.64 9.43 6.65
N ASN A 141 -14.92 9.12 6.48
CA ASN A 141 -15.33 7.92 5.77
C ASN A 141 -15.05 8.05 4.26
N ALA A 142 -14.48 7.00 3.67
CA ALA A 142 -14.35 6.81 2.24
C ALA A 142 -15.73 6.92 1.58
N SER A 143 -15.80 7.76 0.55
CA SER A 143 -17.00 7.92 -0.26
C SER A 143 -17.39 6.62 -0.95
N VAL A 144 -18.67 6.52 -1.34
CA VAL A 144 -19.18 5.37 -2.13
C VAL A 144 -18.36 5.18 -3.41
N LEU A 145 -17.99 6.28 -4.07
CA LEU A 145 -17.19 6.25 -5.29
C LEU A 145 -15.79 5.68 -5.06
N GLU A 146 -15.13 6.06 -3.96
CA GLU A 146 -13.80 5.53 -3.62
C GLU A 146 -13.86 4.04 -3.29
N ARG A 147 -14.88 3.60 -2.53
CA ARG A 147 -15.08 2.18 -2.23
C ARG A 147 -15.37 1.38 -3.51
N PHE A 148 -16.20 1.91 -4.40
CA PHE A 148 -16.49 1.30 -5.69
C PHE A 148 -15.23 1.21 -6.57
N SER A 149 -14.43 2.26 -6.64
CA SER A 149 -13.16 2.27 -7.38
C SER A 149 -12.19 1.20 -6.86
N SER A 150 -12.07 1.07 -5.53
CA SER A 150 -11.29 -0.01 -4.90
C SER A 150 -11.87 -1.40 -5.17
N LEU A 151 -13.19 -1.56 -5.21
CA LEU A 151 -13.85 -2.82 -5.58
C LEU A 151 -13.57 -3.22 -7.03
N VAL A 152 -13.61 -2.26 -7.96
CA VAL A 152 -13.26 -2.50 -9.36
C VAL A 152 -11.80 -2.95 -9.48
N ALA A 153 -10.88 -2.33 -8.75
CA ALA A 153 -9.50 -2.80 -8.68
C ALA A 153 -9.39 -4.22 -8.09
N ALA A 154 -10.07 -4.50 -6.99
CA ALA A 154 -10.11 -5.85 -6.40
C ALA A 154 -10.61 -6.90 -7.42
N TYR A 155 -11.67 -6.57 -8.16
CA TYR A 155 -12.22 -7.43 -9.21
C TYR A 155 -11.17 -7.75 -10.28
N TYR A 156 -10.51 -6.74 -10.84
CA TYR A 156 -9.49 -6.95 -11.88
C TYR A 156 -8.28 -7.75 -11.40
N ILE A 157 -7.83 -7.49 -10.17
CA ILE A 157 -6.74 -8.27 -9.56
C ILE A 157 -7.18 -9.73 -9.37
N SER A 158 -8.40 -9.95 -8.86
CA SER A 158 -8.95 -11.29 -8.59
C SER A 158 -9.16 -12.09 -9.86
N VAL A 159 -9.72 -11.48 -10.90
CA VAL A 159 -9.85 -12.09 -12.23
C VAL A 159 -8.47 -12.46 -12.78
N GLY A 160 -7.46 -11.59 -12.60
CA GLY A 160 -6.08 -11.89 -12.98
C GLY A 160 -5.51 -13.10 -12.25
N ILE A 161 -5.75 -13.23 -10.94
CA ILE A 161 -5.32 -14.39 -10.15
C ILE A 161 -6.01 -15.67 -10.65
N ILE A 162 -7.33 -15.66 -10.80
CA ILE A 162 -8.12 -16.83 -11.24
C ILE A 162 -7.68 -17.26 -12.63
N ALA A 163 -7.54 -16.31 -13.56
CA ALA A 163 -7.10 -16.61 -14.91
C ALA A 163 -5.69 -17.17 -14.96
N ALA A 164 -4.79 -16.69 -14.09
CA ALA A 164 -3.44 -17.21 -14.01
C ALA A 164 -3.41 -18.64 -13.47
N ILE A 165 -4.19 -18.95 -12.42
CA ILE A 165 -4.34 -20.32 -11.90
C ILE A 165 -4.94 -21.24 -12.98
N ALA A 166 -6.00 -20.79 -13.64
CA ALA A 166 -6.65 -21.55 -14.71
C ALA A 166 -5.69 -21.85 -15.88
N ARG A 167 -4.72 -20.98 -16.18
CA ARG A 167 -3.70 -21.25 -17.19
C ARG A 167 -2.65 -22.27 -16.77
N VAL A 168 -2.32 -22.34 -15.48
CA VAL A 168 -1.35 -23.32 -14.95
C VAL A 168 -1.96 -24.73 -14.95
N PHE A 169 -3.26 -24.85 -14.66
CA PHE A 169 -3.90 -26.15 -14.43
C PHE A 169 -4.95 -26.56 -15.48
N GLY A 170 -5.38 -25.66 -16.37
CA GLY A 170 -6.47 -25.87 -17.32
C GLY A 170 -6.03 -26.09 -18.79
N PRO A 171 -6.93 -26.59 -19.65
CA PRO A 171 -6.68 -26.74 -21.07
C PRO A 171 -6.48 -25.37 -21.73
N VAL A 172 -5.40 -25.23 -22.50
CA VAL A 172 -4.89 -23.98 -23.09
C VAL A 172 -5.87 -23.39 -24.12
N VAL A 173 -6.88 -22.64 -23.66
CA VAL A 173 -7.82 -21.92 -24.55
C VAL A 173 -8.18 -20.56 -23.94
N CYS A 174 -7.20 -19.66 -23.84
CA CYS A 174 -7.47 -18.23 -23.59
C CYS A 174 -6.52 -17.39 -24.44
N GLU A 175 -7.08 -16.43 -25.18
CA GLU A 175 -6.34 -15.44 -25.97
C GLU A 175 -5.35 -14.61 -25.12
N ASP A 176 -4.40 -13.98 -25.81
CA ASP A 176 -3.15 -13.42 -25.29
C ASP A 176 -3.26 -12.45 -24.10
N TRP A 177 -2.20 -12.50 -23.27
CA TRP A 177 -2.00 -11.85 -21.97
C TRP A 177 -2.23 -10.33 -21.98
N PRO A 178 -3.00 -9.81 -21.01
CA PRO A 178 -2.40 -8.96 -19.99
C PRO A 178 -3.04 -9.21 -18.62
N TYR A 179 -2.26 -9.46 -17.58
CA TYR A 179 -2.75 -9.28 -16.20
C TYR A 179 -1.80 -8.37 -15.45
N ILE A 180 -1.65 -7.15 -15.93
CA ILE A 180 -0.91 -6.07 -15.24
C ILE A 180 -1.47 -5.83 -13.83
N PRO A 181 -2.80 -5.95 -13.57
CA PRO A 181 -3.32 -5.90 -12.20
C PRO A 181 -2.77 -6.98 -11.27
N LEU A 182 -2.42 -8.17 -11.77
CA LEU A 182 -1.84 -9.25 -10.95
C LEU A 182 -0.50 -8.82 -10.35
N LEU A 183 0.30 -8.02 -11.06
CA LEU A 183 1.56 -7.46 -10.55
C LEU A 183 1.33 -6.52 -9.35
N LEU A 184 0.10 -6.03 -9.18
CA LEU A 184 -0.34 -5.23 -8.04
C LEU A 184 -1.14 -6.05 -7.02
N ALA A 185 -1.11 -7.38 -7.07
CA ALA A 185 -1.80 -8.23 -6.08
C ALA A 185 -1.33 -7.96 -4.64
N TRP A 186 -0.09 -7.51 -4.46
CA TRP A 186 0.41 -7.08 -3.16
C TRP A 186 -0.38 -5.91 -2.55
N THR A 187 -1.14 -5.15 -3.35
CA THR A 187 -2.00 -4.04 -2.87
C THR A 187 -3.33 -4.51 -2.28
N LEU A 188 -3.71 -5.78 -2.44
CA LEU A 188 -4.98 -6.33 -1.97
C LEU A 188 -5.27 -6.09 -0.49
N PRO A 189 -4.32 -6.23 0.46
CA PRO A 189 -4.59 -5.93 1.87
C PRO A 189 -5.03 -4.47 2.10
N ALA A 190 -4.41 -3.52 1.40
CA ALA A 190 -4.78 -2.11 1.46
C ALA A 190 -6.16 -1.84 0.86
N ILE A 191 -6.45 -2.47 -0.29
CA ILE A 191 -7.76 -2.41 -0.96
C ILE A 191 -8.86 -2.98 -0.06
N TYR A 192 -8.64 -4.18 0.50
CA TYR A 192 -9.57 -4.83 1.42
C TYR A 192 -9.87 -3.93 2.62
N ARG A 193 -8.82 -3.38 3.23
CA ARG A 193 -8.98 -2.47 4.37
C ARG A 193 -9.80 -1.23 4.00
N ARG A 194 -9.54 -0.63 2.83
CA ARG A 194 -10.29 0.54 2.34
C ARG A 194 -11.76 0.21 2.09
N ILE A 195 -12.09 -0.98 1.60
CA ILE A 195 -13.47 -1.40 1.34
C ILE A 195 -14.23 -1.63 2.67
N ILE A 196 -13.62 -2.35 3.61
CA ILE A 196 -14.29 -2.78 4.86
C ILE A 196 -14.30 -1.67 5.91
N HIS A 197 -13.14 -1.10 6.25
CA HIS A 197 -13.05 -0.10 7.31
C HIS A 197 -13.44 1.28 6.79
N GLY A 198 -13.05 1.58 5.56
CA GLY A 198 -13.46 2.79 4.85
C GLY A 198 -13.23 4.09 5.62
N ARG A 199 -12.20 4.17 6.48
CA ARG A 199 -11.73 5.42 7.08
C ARG A 199 -10.47 5.89 6.38
N LEU A 200 -10.42 7.17 6.02
CA LEU A 200 -9.37 7.81 5.23
C LEU A 200 -8.93 9.09 5.92
N LEU A 201 -7.63 9.38 5.84
CA LEU A 201 -7.10 10.64 6.31
C LEU A 201 -7.28 11.71 5.23
N VAL A 202 -8.16 12.67 5.48
CA VAL A 202 -8.56 13.71 4.50
C VAL A 202 -7.85 15.03 4.75
N ARG A 203 -7.50 15.32 6.00
CA ARG A 203 -6.80 16.54 6.39
C ARG A 203 -5.42 16.22 6.95
N ASP A 204 -4.46 17.11 6.72
CA ASP A 204 -3.10 16.99 7.22
C ASP A 204 -3.06 17.22 8.74
N PRO A 205 -2.77 16.18 9.54
CA PRO A 205 -2.72 16.32 11.00
C PRO A 205 -1.58 17.23 11.46
N ASN A 206 -0.48 17.37 10.68
CA ASN A 206 0.60 18.30 11.03
C ASN A 206 0.13 19.75 11.00
N LYS A 207 -0.70 20.11 10.01
CA LYS A 207 -1.25 21.46 9.90
C LYS A 207 -2.31 21.72 10.96
N ARG A 208 -3.12 20.70 11.29
CA ARG A 208 -4.20 20.82 12.27
C ARG A 208 -3.70 20.91 13.71
N LEU A 209 -2.68 20.13 14.05
CA LEU A 209 -2.22 19.95 15.43
C LEU A 209 -0.93 20.71 15.74
N GLY A 210 -0.20 21.18 14.72
CA GLY A 210 1.04 21.92 14.90
C GLY A 210 2.05 21.15 15.75
N ASP A 211 2.54 21.77 16.82
CA ASP A 211 3.52 21.19 17.76
C ASP A 211 2.88 20.70 19.07
N ASN A 212 1.57 20.41 19.06
CA ASN A 212 0.90 19.82 20.21
C ASN A 212 1.53 18.48 20.60
N ILE A 213 1.63 18.25 21.91
CA ILE A 213 2.23 17.05 22.50
C ILE A 213 1.15 15.99 22.72
N ILE A 214 1.47 14.77 22.30
CA ILE A 214 0.72 13.54 22.49
C ILE A 214 1.47 12.67 23.49
N TYR A 215 0.77 12.26 24.53
CA TYR A 215 1.33 11.38 25.55
C TYR A 215 1.05 9.92 25.20
N VAL A 216 2.12 9.13 25.21
CA VAL A 216 2.10 7.69 24.90
C VAL A 216 2.74 6.89 26.03
N ARG A 217 2.36 5.63 26.17
CA ARG A 217 2.89 4.69 27.16
C ARG A 217 3.23 3.35 26.52
N GLU A 218 4.10 2.59 27.16
CA GLU A 218 4.42 1.24 26.71
C GLU A 218 3.23 0.29 26.92
N PHE A 219 3.17 -0.77 26.12
CA PHE A 219 2.15 -1.81 26.26
C PHE A 219 2.28 -2.54 27.59
N ASP A 220 1.16 -2.73 28.29
CA ASP A 220 1.11 -3.48 29.54
C ASP A 220 1.34 -4.97 29.33
N HIS A 221 0.80 -5.51 28.24
CA HIS A 221 0.89 -6.92 27.89
C HIS A 221 1.87 -7.16 26.76
N ILE A 222 2.79 -8.10 26.99
CA ILE A 222 3.81 -8.52 26.00
C ILE A 222 3.12 -9.05 24.72
N GLN A 223 2.00 -9.77 24.87
CA GLN A 223 1.27 -10.38 23.77
C GLN A 223 0.74 -9.35 22.75
N ASP A 224 0.30 -8.18 23.20
CA ASP A 224 -0.18 -7.11 22.31
C ASP A 224 0.96 -6.58 21.44
N LYS A 225 2.13 -6.38 22.06
CA LYS A 225 3.35 -5.94 21.39
C LYS A 225 3.85 -6.98 20.39
N GLU A 226 3.86 -8.26 20.77
CA GLU A 226 4.20 -9.37 19.87
C GLU A 226 3.28 -9.43 18.65
N SER A 227 1.98 -9.24 18.84
CA SER A 227 1.02 -9.22 17.74
C SER A 227 1.32 -8.13 16.71
N ILE A 228 1.73 -6.93 17.17
CA ILE A 228 2.13 -5.81 16.30
C ILE A 228 3.41 -6.17 15.55
N HIS A 229 4.42 -6.69 16.24
CA HIS A 229 5.66 -7.12 15.60
C HIS A 229 5.41 -8.14 14.49
N ILE A 230 4.59 -9.16 14.75
CA ILE A 230 4.24 -10.18 13.78
C ILE A 230 3.55 -9.56 12.56
N ARG A 231 2.60 -8.63 12.74
CA ARG A 231 1.93 -7.94 11.62
C ARG A 231 2.92 -7.18 10.73
N VAL A 232 3.88 -6.48 11.33
CA VAL A 232 4.89 -5.71 10.57
C VAL A 232 5.83 -6.65 9.81
N VAL A 233 6.25 -7.75 10.43
CA VAL A 233 7.08 -8.79 9.78
C VAL A 233 6.33 -9.43 8.62
N ILE A 234 5.07 -9.82 8.80
CA ILE A 234 4.23 -10.37 7.72
C ILE A 234 4.10 -9.38 6.58
N THR A 235 3.91 -8.09 6.89
CA THR A 235 3.83 -7.03 5.88
C THR A 235 5.14 -6.92 5.09
N ALA A 236 6.29 -6.95 5.76
CA ALA A 236 7.59 -6.96 5.10
C ALA A 236 7.76 -8.17 4.19
N ILE A 237 7.49 -9.38 4.70
CA ILE A 237 7.58 -10.62 3.91
C ILE A 237 6.64 -10.56 2.70
N ALA A 238 5.38 -10.18 2.88
CA ALA A 238 4.40 -10.08 1.80
C ALA A 238 4.81 -9.05 0.74
N SER A 239 5.32 -7.90 1.16
CA SER A 239 5.81 -6.85 0.25
C SER A 239 7.00 -7.30 -0.60
N ILE A 240 7.80 -8.25 -0.09
CA ILE A 240 8.96 -8.82 -0.78
C ILE A 240 8.54 -9.99 -1.69
N THR A 241 7.65 -10.88 -1.24
CA THR A 241 7.41 -12.18 -1.90
C THR A 241 6.20 -12.19 -2.84
N VAL A 242 5.12 -11.49 -2.51
CA VAL A 242 3.88 -11.52 -3.31
C VAL A 242 4.13 -11.06 -4.75
N PRO A 243 4.92 -10.00 -5.02
CA PRO A 243 5.22 -9.64 -6.41
C PRO A 243 5.91 -10.74 -7.22
N TRP A 244 6.69 -11.63 -6.61
CA TRP A 244 7.38 -12.70 -7.35
C TRP A 244 6.45 -13.79 -7.85
N THR A 245 5.26 -13.94 -7.25
CA THR A 245 4.25 -14.88 -7.74
C THR A 245 3.88 -14.61 -9.20
N THR A 246 3.94 -13.34 -9.64
CA THR A 246 3.63 -12.98 -11.02
C THR A 246 4.70 -13.43 -12.02
N ILE A 247 5.94 -13.61 -11.59
CA ILE A 247 7.02 -14.11 -12.45
C ILE A 247 6.84 -15.59 -12.73
N ILE A 248 6.51 -16.38 -11.70
CA ILE A 248 6.19 -17.80 -11.85
C ILE A 248 5.07 -17.96 -12.88
N LEU A 249 4.03 -17.14 -12.76
CA LEU A 249 2.89 -17.16 -13.67
C LEU A 249 3.27 -16.70 -15.08
N ALA A 250 4.03 -15.60 -15.22
CA ALA A 250 4.48 -15.10 -16.52
C ALA A 250 5.41 -16.09 -17.23
N TYR A 251 6.18 -16.89 -16.48
CA TYR A 251 7.04 -17.94 -17.01
C TYR A 251 6.22 -19.10 -17.59
N SER A 252 5.15 -19.51 -16.91
CA SER A 252 4.30 -20.64 -17.32
C SER A 252 3.28 -20.31 -18.41
N THR A 253 3.22 -19.06 -18.89
CA THR A 253 2.19 -18.62 -19.84
C THR A 253 2.72 -18.44 -21.26
N PRO A 254 2.05 -19.03 -22.28
CA PRO A 254 2.41 -18.82 -23.68
C PRO A 254 2.31 -17.35 -24.14
N PRO A 255 3.05 -16.96 -25.20
CA PRO A 255 4.05 -17.75 -25.92
C PRO A 255 5.32 -17.96 -25.08
N THR A 256 5.65 -19.23 -24.84
CA THR A 256 6.80 -19.70 -24.04
C THR A 256 8.14 -19.35 -24.68
N GLY A 257 8.13 -18.85 -25.93
CA GLY A 257 9.31 -18.59 -26.75
C GLY A 257 10.14 -17.36 -26.37
N PHE A 258 9.64 -16.44 -25.55
CA PHE A 258 10.43 -15.26 -25.16
C PHE A 258 10.32 -14.96 -23.68
N PHE A 259 11.35 -15.39 -22.93
CA PHE A 259 11.70 -14.99 -21.56
C PHE A 259 11.72 -13.46 -21.32
N CYS A 260 11.52 -12.63 -22.35
CA CYS A 260 11.51 -11.18 -22.27
C CYS A 260 10.48 -10.65 -21.27
N ARG A 261 9.27 -11.24 -21.18
CA ARG A 261 8.23 -10.78 -20.24
C ARG A 261 8.57 -11.08 -18.78
N SER A 262 8.99 -12.31 -18.48
CA SER A 262 9.39 -12.69 -17.12
C SER A 262 10.66 -11.97 -16.67
N LYS A 263 11.64 -11.79 -17.59
CA LYS A 263 12.82 -10.93 -17.35
C LYS A 263 12.41 -9.48 -17.07
N TYR A 264 11.48 -8.92 -17.83
CA TYR A 264 10.98 -7.57 -17.62
C TYR A 264 10.35 -7.40 -16.22
N ILE A 265 9.43 -8.30 -15.87
CA ILE A 265 8.76 -8.29 -14.56
C ILE A 265 9.76 -8.51 -13.43
N SER A 266 10.79 -9.34 -13.63
CA SER A 266 11.84 -9.56 -12.62
C SER A 266 12.61 -8.30 -12.25
N VAL A 267 12.76 -7.33 -13.17
CA VAL A 267 13.37 -6.02 -12.84
C VAL A 267 12.50 -5.25 -11.85
N ILE A 268 11.17 -5.23 -12.08
CA ILE A 268 10.22 -4.57 -11.18
C ILE A 268 10.22 -5.27 -9.81
N CYS A 269 10.12 -6.60 -9.78
CA CYS A 269 10.08 -7.35 -8.52
C CYS A 269 11.40 -7.25 -7.74
N ALA A 270 12.56 -7.23 -8.41
CA ALA A 270 13.85 -7.02 -7.77
C ALA A 270 13.94 -5.63 -7.10
N LEU A 271 13.50 -4.57 -7.80
CA LEU A 271 13.44 -3.22 -7.23
C LEU A 271 12.53 -3.17 -6.00
N TRP A 272 11.33 -3.76 -6.09
CA TRP A 272 10.39 -3.83 -4.98
C TRP A 272 10.92 -4.60 -3.78
N SER A 273 11.54 -5.76 -4.00
CA SER A 273 12.12 -6.56 -2.91
C SER A 273 13.27 -5.83 -2.24
N PHE A 274 14.19 -5.26 -3.01
CA PHE A 274 15.32 -4.51 -2.47
C PHE A 274 14.84 -3.30 -1.66
N ASN A 275 13.94 -2.49 -2.21
CA ASN A 275 13.42 -1.30 -1.53
C ASN A 275 12.57 -1.66 -0.31
N SER A 276 11.77 -2.74 -0.37
CA SER A 276 10.98 -3.20 0.77
C SER A 276 11.85 -3.74 1.90
N PHE A 277 12.91 -4.47 1.57
CA PHE A 277 13.91 -4.89 2.55
C PHE A 277 14.60 -3.68 3.20
N LEU A 278 15.07 -2.73 2.39
CA LEU A 278 15.72 -1.51 2.90
C LEU A 278 14.76 -0.69 3.78
N GLY A 279 13.51 -0.54 3.36
CA GLY A 279 12.48 0.17 4.12
C GLY A 279 12.16 -0.52 5.45
N TYR A 280 12.12 -1.86 5.47
CA TYR A 280 11.94 -2.63 6.70
C TYR A 280 13.13 -2.47 7.67
N ILE A 281 14.36 -2.56 7.18
CA ILE A 281 15.56 -2.33 8.01
C ILE A 281 15.56 -0.90 8.57
N HIS A 282 15.25 0.09 7.75
CA HIS A 282 15.17 1.48 8.17
C HIS A 282 14.12 1.69 9.28
N HIS A 283 12.96 1.06 9.15
CA HIS A 283 11.91 1.07 10.16
C HIS A 283 12.32 0.37 11.46
N LEU A 284 13.02 -0.78 11.37
CA LEU A 284 13.58 -1.46 12.55
C LEU A 284 14.56 -0.57 13.32
N VAL A 285 15.43 0.16 12.62
CA VAL A 285 16.37 1.12 13.22
C VAL A 285 15.66 2.35 13.79
N GLY A 286 14.40 2.58 13.39
CA GLY A 286 13.48 3.54 13.98
C GLY A 286 13.59 4.96 13.43
N GLU A 287 14.05 5.12 12.18
CA GLU A 287 13.97 6.40 11.44
C GLU A 287 14.61 7.58 12.21
N LYS A 288 15.76 7.33 12.86
CA LYS A 288 16.40 8.30 13.77
C LYS A 288 16.93 9.54 13.05
N ASN A 289 17.31 9.40 11.78
CA ASN A 289 18.06 10.40 11.04
C ASN A 289 17.22 11.00 9.91
N LYS A 290 16.76 12.24 10.11
CA LYS A 290 15.96 12.99 9.14
C LYS A 290 16.59 13.10 7.75
N VAL A 291 17.92 13.17 7.66
CA VAL A 291 18.62 13.25 6.38
C VAL A 291 18.50 11.92 5.63
N VAL A 292 18.66 10.80 6.34
CA VAL A 292 18.48 9.46 5.77
C VAL A 292 17.03 9.25 5.37
N ASP A 293 16.06 9.64 6.20
CA ASP A 293 14.63 9.56 5.89
C ASP A 293 14.29 10.31 4.61
N TYR A 294 14.87 11.51 4.44
CA TYR A 294 14.69 12.32 3.25
C TYR A 294 15.31 11.65 2.01
N ILE A 295 16.56 11.19 2.11
CA ILE A 295 17.27 10.52 1.00
C ILE A 295 16.53 9.26 0.55
N LEU A 296 16.16 8.39 1.50
CA LEU A 296 15.40 7.18 1.21
C LEU A 296 14.02 7.53 0.62
N GLY A 297 13.36 8.54 1.17
CA GLY A 297 12.09 9.02 0.66
C GLY A 297 12.17 9.51 -0.79
N VAL A 298 13.24 10.21 -1.18
CA VAL A 298 13.50 10.62 -2.57
C VAL A 298 13.83 9.42 -3.43
N TRP A 299 14.73 8.53 -2.98
CA TRP A 299 15.11 7.30 -3.67
C TRP A 299 13.89 6.44 -4.02
N TYR A 300 13.03 6.15 -3.05
CA TYR A 300 11.81 5.39 -3.27
C TYR A 300 10.87 6.07 -4.25
N SER A 301 10.78 7.40 -4.23
CA SER A 301 9.94 8.13 -5.18
C SER A 301 10.48 8.03 -6.61
N LEU A 302 11.80 8.12 -6.80
CA LEU A 302 12.45 7.93 -8.10
C LEU A 302 12.28 6.49 -8.60
N CYS A 303 12.48 5.49 -7.74
CA CYS A 303 12.19 4.09 -8.07
C CYS A 303 10.72 3.89 -8.45
N GLY A 304 9.80 4.54 -7.75
CA GLY A 304 8.37 4.48 -8.05
C GLY A 304 8.00 5.11 -9.39
N LEU A 305 8.60 6.24 -9.73
CA LEU A 305 8.44 6.86 -11.05
C LEU A 305 8.96 5.93 -12.15
N PHE A 306 10.14 5.32 -11.93
CA PHE A 306 10.70 4.34 -12.86
C PHE A 306 9.79 3.11 -13.00
N VAL A 307 9.30 2.54 -11.90
CA VAL A 307 8.33 1.43 -11.91
C VAL A 307 7.04 1.84 -12.63
N GLY A 308 6.52 3.04 -12.38
CA GLY A 308 5.34 3.56 -13.08
C GLY A 308 5.54 3.62 -14.60
N PHE A 309 6.71 4.09 -15.06
CA PHE A 309 7.10 4.07 -16.47
C PHE A 309 7.19 2.63 -16.99
N LEU A 310 7.76 1.69 -16.23
CA LEU A 310 7.84 0.30 -16.65
C LEU A 310 6.45 -0.36 -16.75
N LEU A 311 5.54 -0.08 -15.83
CA LEU A 311 4.15 -0.56 -15.89
C LEU A 311 3.40 0.00 -17.11
N PHE A 312 3.64 1.28 -17.44
CA PHE A 312 3.08 1.89 -18.63
C PHE A 312 3.63 1.26 -19.91
N LEU A 313 4.96 1.08 -20.01
CA LEU A 313 5.59 0.41 -21.14
C LEU A 313 5.09 -1.03 -21.28
N LEU A 314 4.95 -1.77 -20.17
CA LEU A 314 4.39 -3.12 -20.16
C LEU A 314 2.97 -3.14 -20.74
N THR A 315 2.15 -2.13 -20.44
CA THR A 315 0.80 -1.97 -21.01
C THR A 315 0.83 -1.74 -22.51
N LEU A 316 1.71 -0.85 -22.98
CA LEU A 316 1.88 -0.59 -24.41
C LEU A 316 2.36 -1.82 -25.18
N LEU A 317 3.37 -2.50 -24.64
CA LEU A 317 3.92 -3.72 -25.23
C LEU A 317 2.90 -4.86 -25.22
N SER A 318 2.06 -4.96 -24.19
CA SER A 318 0.96 -5.96 -24.16
C SER A 318 -0.11 -5.69 -25.21
N LYS A 319 -0.38 -4.41 -25.54
CA LYS A 319 -1.33 -4.04 -26.60
C LYS A 319 -0.79 -4.27 -28.01
N LYS A 320 0.53 -4.18 -28.20
CA LYS A 320 1.19 -4.39 -29.50
C LYS A 320 2.22 -5.52 -29.40
N PRO A 321 1.78 -6.80 -29.52
CA PRO A 321 2.66 -7.96 -29.42
C PRO A 321 3.88 -7.93 -30.35
N GLU A 322 3.73 -7.32 -31.53
CA GLU A 322 4.78 -7.13 -32.53
C GLU A 322 5.99 -6.29 -32.04
N LEU A 323 5.81 -5.51 -30.97
CA LEU A 323 6.91 -4.80 -30.31
C LEU A 323 7.75 -5.71 -29.41
N TRP A 324 7.19 -6.84 -28.94
CA TRP A 324 7.97 -7.86 -28.23
C TRP A 324 8.82 -8.69 -29.19
N TYR A 325 8.36 -8.88 -30.43
CA TYR A 325 9.06 -9.63 -31.45
C TYR A 325 8.79 -9.02 -32.84
N PRO A 326 9.80 -8.47 -33.53
CA PRO A 326 9.65 -8.01 -34.90
C PRO A 326 9.23 -9.19 -35.81
N ASN A 327 8.33 -8.93 -36.75
CA ASN A 327 7.73 -9.95 -37.65
C ASN A 327 8.74 -10.84 -38.41
N ASN A 328 10.02 -10.47 -38.47
CA ASN A 328 11.07 -11.25 -39.12
C ASN A 328 11.40 -12.58 -38.43
N LEU A 329 10.99 -12.80 -37.16
CA LEU A 329 11.16 -14.09 -36.48
C LEU A 329 9.99 -15.07 -36.68
N LYS A 330 8.85 -14.62 -37.22
CA LYS A 330 7.70 -15.50 -37.52
C LYS A 330 7.95 -16.47 -38.68
N GLN A 331 9.00 -16.25 -39.48
CA GLN A 331 9.34 -17.09 -40.63
C GLN A 331 10.37 -18.20 -40.31
N LEU A 332 10.90 -18.24 -39.08
CA LEU A 332 11.93 -19.19 -38.65
C LEU A 332 11.41 -20.25 -37.65
N LEU A 333 10.12 -20.21 -37.33
CA LEU A 333 9.37 -21.18 -36.52
C LEU A 333 8.15 -21.60 -37.34
#